data_AF-A0A3D0UPM9-F1
#
_entry.id   AF-A0A3D0UPM9-F1
#
_cell.length_a   1.000
_cell.length_b   1.000
_cell.length_c   1.000
_cell.angle_alpha   90.00
_cell.angle_beta   90.00
_cell.angle_gamma   90.00
#
_symmetry.space_group_name_H-M   'P 1'
#
loop_
_entity.id
_entity.type
_entity.pdbx_description
1 polymer ?
#
loop_
_entity_poly.entity_id
_entity_poly.type
_entity_poly.pdbx_seq_one_letter_code
_entity_poly.pdbx_strand_id
1 'polypeptide(L)'
;MKKDFKTAGPNKLENSENQEGKVAGFWLGLWHGLIAPITFVLSLFKDDIGVYEVHNNGRWYNFGFIFGLMIIFGGNKGASMKTHIQRND
;
A
#
# COMPACT_ATOMS: atom_id res chain seq x y z
N MET A 1 -20.41 12.63 -25.80
CA MET A 1 -20.69 12.33 -24.37
C MET A 1 -19.37 12.08 -23.66
N LYS A 2 -18.78 13.11 -23.01
CA LYS A 2 -17.65 12.90 -22.09
C LYS A 2 -18.20 12.10 -20.91
N LYS A 3 -17.69 10.90 -20.67
CA LYS A 3 -18.04 10.13 -19.47
C LYS A 3 -17.27 10.79 -18.34
N ASP A 4 -17.97 11.41 -17.38
CA ASP A 4 -17.35 12.02 -16.22
C ASP A 4 -16.73 10.92 -15.35
N PHE A 5 -15.46 10.68 -15.56
CA PHE A 5 -14.64 9.73 -14.81
C PHE A 5 -14.48 10.28 -13.38
N LYS A 6 -15.25 9.72 -12.43
CA LYS A 6 -15.14 10.07 -11.01
C LYS A 6 -13.93 9.36 -10.41
N THR A 7 -12.83 10.09 -10.23
CA THR A 7 -11.66 9.64 -9.48
C THR A 7 -11.67 10.21 -8.07
N ALA A 8 -10.80 9.67 -7.21
CA ALA A 8 -10.37 10.41 -6.03
C ALA A 8 -9.89 11.81 -6.44
N GLY A 9 -10.27 12.81 -5.64
CA GLY A 9 -9.80 14.18 -5.82
C GLY A 9 -8.33 14.31 -5.45
N PRO A 10 -7.69 15.42 -5.83
CA PRO A 10 -6.31 15.70 -5.45
C PRO A 10 -6.15 15.79 -3.94
N ASN A 11 -5.00 15.33 -3.44
CA ASN A 11 -4.64 15.48 -2.05
C ASN A 11 -4.15 16.92 -1.79
N LYS A 12 -4.94 17.72 -1.07
CA LYS A 12 -4.59 19.11 -0.75
C LYS A 12 -3.37 19.26 0.16
N LEU A 13 -3.00 18.18 0.87
CA LEU A 13 -1.88 18.14 1.81
C LEU A 13 -0.62 17.52 1.20
N GLU A 14 -0.63 17.22 -0.11
CA GLU A 14 0.56 16.73 -0.81
C GLU A 14 1.70 17.75 -0.72
N ASN A 15 2.92 17.26 -0.45
CA ASN A 15 4.13 18.06 -0.22
C ASN A 15 4.04 19.07 0.93
N SER A 16 3.01 18.99 1.77
CA SER A 16 2.96 19.71 3.05
C SER A 16 3.50 18.82 4.16
N GLU A 17 4.14 19.46 5.13
CA GLU A 17 4.72 18.77 6.29
C GLU A 17 3.63 18.38 7.29
N ASN A 18 3.82 17.23 7.94
CA ASN A 18 3.00 16.84 9.08
C ASN A 18 3.42 17.61 10.37
N GLN A 19 2.83 17.24 11.50
CA GLN A 19 3.14 17.84 12.81
C GLN A 19 4.62 17.72 13.24
N GLU A 20 5.37 16.80 12.63
CA GLU A 20 6.80 16.59 12.89
C GLU A 20 7.73 17.27 11.87
N GLY A 21 7.19 18.07 10.95
CA GLY A 21 8.00 18.70 9.89
C GLY A 21 8.44 17.70 8.79
N LYS A 22 7.73 16.59 8.63
CA LYS A 22 8.11 15.52 7.68
C LYS A 22 7.08 15.34 6.58
N VAL A 23 7.58 14.95 5.40
CA VAL A 23 6.77 14.53 4.24
C VAL A 23 7.06 13.06 3.93
N ALA A 24 6.02 12.23 3.88
CA ALA A 24 6.19 10.81 3.62
C ALA A 24 6.56 10.55 2.15
N GLY A 25 7.65 9.80 1.96
CA GLY A 25 8.15 9.39 0.64
C GLY A 25 7.92 7.92 0.34
N PHE A 26 8.66 7.39 -0.64
CA PHE A 26 8.55 6.01 -1.12
C PHE A 26 8.65 4.96 0.00
N TRP A 27 9.67 5.06 0.87
CA TRP A 27 9.93 4.06 1.91
C TRP A 27 8.83 4.00 2.97
N LEU A 28 8.29 5.16 3.36
CA LEU A 28 7.12 5.22 4.23
C LEU A 28 5.87 4.68 3.54
N GLY A 29 5.69 5.01 2.25
CA GLY A 29 4.63 4.42 1.43
C GLY A 29 4.69 2.90 1.42
N LEU A 30 5.88 2.32 1.17
CA LEU A 30 6.09 0.87 1.18
C LEU A 30 5.74 0.24 2.53
N TRP A 31 6.21 0.84 3.62
CA TRP A 31 5.89 0.38 4.97
C TRP A 31 4.38 0.43 5.25
N HIS A 32 3.73 1.56 4.95
CA HIS A 32 2.28 1.71 5.11
C HIS A 32 1.49 0.71 4.26
N GLY A 33 1.94 0.43 3.03
CA GLY A 33 1.35 -0.59 2.16
C GLY A 33 1.45 -2.01 2.74
N LEU A 34 2.58 -2.35 3.36
CA LEU A 34 2.81 -3.66 3.99
C LEU A 34 1.88 -3.89 5.20
N ILE A 35 1.65 -2.85 6.00
CA ILE A 35 0.80 -2.92 7.20
C ILE A 35 -0.67 -2.58 6.93
N ALA A 36 -1.02 -2.20 5.70
CA ALA A 36 -2.33 -1.70 5.31
C ALA A 36 -3.52 -2.57 5.75
N PRO A 37 -3.47 -3.93 5.69
CA PRO A 37 -4.60 -4.74 6.14
C PRO A 37 -4.84 -4.63 7.65
N ILE A 38 -3.76 -4.55 8.43
CA ILE A 38 -3.83 -4.43 9.89
C ILE A 38 -4.33 -3.03 10.25
N THR A 39 -3.77 -1.98 9.63
CA THR A 39 -4.19 -0.60 9.89
C THR A 39 -5.63 -0.35 9.44
N PHE A 40 -6.07 -0.96 8.34
CA PHE A 40 -7.47 -0.94 7.91
C PHE A 40 -8.40 -1.51 8.98
N VAL A 41 -8.11 -2.70 9.53
CA VAL A 41 -8.93 -3.30 10.61
C VAL A 41 -8.96 -2.39 11.85
N LEU A 42 -7.81 -1.82 12.24
CA LEU A 42 -7.75 -0.90 13.39
C LEU A 42 -8.53 0.40 13.16
N SER A 43 -8.53 0.93 11.94
CA SER A 43 -9.26 2.16 11.59
C SER A 43 -10.78 2.03 11.74
N LEU A 44 -11.33 0.80 11.69
CA LEU A 44 -12.76 0.56 11.93
C LEU A 44 -13.19 0.78 13.38
N PHE A 45 -12.24 0.74 14.33
CA PHE A 45 -12.52 0.90 15.75
C PHE A 45 -11.94 2.21 16.31
N LYS A 46 -11.10 2.91 15.55
CA LYS A 46 -10.38 4.11 15.97
C LYS A 46 -10.34 5.14 14.85
N ASP A 47 -10.98 6.28 15.09
CA ASP A 47 -11.07 7.38 14.11
C ASP A 47 -9.72 8.11 13.89
N ASP A 48 -8.76 7.95 14.79
CA ASP A 48 -7.43 8.56 14.73
C ASP A 48 -6.42 7.75 13.89
N ILE A 49 -6.81 6.58 13.38
CA ILE A 49 -5.89 5.72 12.62
C ILE A 49 -6.17 5.84 11.13
N GLY A 50 -5.30 6.58 10.43
CA GLY A 50 -5.26 6.62 8.98
C GLY A 50 -4.56 5.40 8.37
N VAL A 51 -5.15 4.81 7.33
CA VAL A 51 -4.50 3.76 6.52
C VAL A 51 -3.40 4.34 5.62
N TYR A 52 -3.50 5.64 5.30
CA TYR A 52 -2.68 6.33 4.32
C TYR A 52 -2.25 7.68 4.88
N GLU A 53 -0.99 8.06 4.65
CA GLU A 53 -0.45 9.35 5.10
C GLU A 53 -0.89 10.48 4.16
N VAL A 54 -1.56 11.50 4.68
CA VAL A 54 -2.03 12.64 3.89
C VAL A 54 -0.90 13.63 3.59
N HIS A 55 0.12 13.72 4.43
CA HIS A 55 1.32 14.54 4.23
C HIS A 55 2.41 13.75 3.49
N ASN A 56 2.24 13.55 2.18
CA ASN A 56 3.13 12.72 1.35
C ASN A 56 3.63 13.45 0.09
N ASN A 57 4.66 12.91 -0.56
CA ASN A 57 5.27 13.45 -1.78
C ASN A 57 4.57 13.01 -3.09
N GLY A 58 3.32 12.60 -3.00
CA GLY A 58 2.48 12.22 -4.13
C GLY A 58 2.86 10.87 -4.72
N ARG A 59 3.41 10.89 -5.93
CA ARG A 59 3.55 9.69 -6.78
C ARG A 59 4.48 8.63 -6.18
N TRP A 60 5.57 9.04 -5.54
CA TRP A 60 6.55 8.11 -4.98
C TRP A 60 6.03 7.37 -3.76
N TYR A 61 5.38 8.09 -2.84
CA TYR A 61 4.66 7.46 -1.74
C TYR A 61 3.58 6.49 -2.23
N ASN A 62 2.73 6.92 -3.18
CA ASN A 62 1.67 6.09 -3.76
C ASN A 62 2.21 4.81 -4.38
N PHE A 63 3.32 4.92 -5.12
CA PHE A 63 3.99 3.77 -5.71
C PHE A 63 4.47 2.79 -4.64
N GLY A 64 5.13 3.27 -3.59
CA GLY A 64 5.53 2.45 -2.44
C GLY A 64 4.34 1.75 -1.80
N PHE A 65 3.26 2.48 -1.53
CA PHE A 65 2.05 1.95 -0.91
C PHE A 65 1.42 0.80 -1.71
N ILE A 66 1.23 1.00 -3.01
CA ILE A 66 0.70 -0.04 -3.90
C ILE A 66 1.67 -1.23 -3.96
N PHE A 67 2.97 -0.98 -4.03
CA PHE A 67 3.97 -2.06 -4.06
C PHE A 67 3.95 -2.90 -2.78
N GLY A 68 3.83 -2.28 -1.60
CA GLY A 68 3.66 -2.97 -0.32
C GLY A 68 2.40 -3.84 -0.27
N LEU A 69 1.27 -3.32 -0.77
CA LEU A 69 0.04 -4.10 -0.93
C LEU A 69 0.24 -5.31 -1.85
N MET A 70 0.94 -5.12 -2.98
CA MET A 70 1.23 -6.23 -3.89
C MET A 70 2.11 -7.30 -3.27
N ILE A 71 3.01 -6.97 -2.33
CA ILE A 71 3.80 -7.98 -1.61
C ILE A 71 2.89 -8.84 -0.72
N ILE A 72 1.98 -8.22 0.03
CA ILE A 72 1.08 -8.94 0.95
C ILE A 72 0.02 -9.75 0.21
N PHE A 73 -0.54 -9.20 -0.87
CA PHE A 73 -1.66 -9.82 -1.60
C PHE A 73 -1.26 -10.58 -2.87
N GLY A 74 -0.05 -10.35 -3.39
CA GLY A 74 0.43 -10.92 -4.65
C GLY A 74 1.22 -12.24 -4.51
N GLY A 75 1.62 -12.63 -3.30
CA GLY A 75 2.48 -13.80 -3.06
C GLY A 75 1.81 -14.92 -2.28
N ASN A 76 1.01 -15.78 -2.93
CA ASN A 76 0.67 -17.14 -2.46
C ASN A 76 0.08 -18.03 -3.58
N LYS A 77 0.66 -17.98 -4.79
CA LYS A 77 0.35 -18.94 -5.86
C LYS A 77 1.65 -19.59 -6.35
N GLY A 78 2.00 -20.73 -5.74
CA GLY A 78 2.74 -21.78 -6.42
C GLY A 78 4.27 -21.79 -6.27
N ALA A 79 4.78 -22.02 -5.06
CA ALA A 79 5.92 -22.94 -4.94
C ALA A 79 5.39 -24.38 -5.05
N SER A 80 4.78 -24.73 -6.18
CA SER A 80 4.47 -26.12 -6.50
C SER A 80 5.76 -26.76 -6.99
N MET A 81 6.64 -27.15 -6.06
CA MET A 81 7.73 -28.05 -6.39
C MET A 81 7.10 -29.39 -6.76
N LYS A 82 6.86 -29.62 -8.06
CA LYS A 82 6.56 -30.96 -8.54
C LYS A 82 7.87 -31.75 -8.46
N THR A 83 8.15 -32.31 -7.30
CA THR A 83 9.24 -33.27 -7.14
C THR A 83 8.91 -34.48 -8.01
N HIS A 84 9.56 -34.61 -9.15
CA HIS A 84 9.55 -35.87 -9.88
C HIS A 84 10.47 -36.84 -9.12
N ILE A 85 9.93 -37.49 -8.09
CA ILE A 85 10.55 -38.68 -7.48
C ILE A 85 10.44 -39.77 -8.54
N GLN A 86 11.48 -39.90 -9.35
CA GLN A 86 11.65 -41.06 -10.21
C GLN A 86 12.25 -42.15 -9.33
N ARG A 87 11.36 -42.93 -8.70
CA ARG A 87 11.72 -44.25 -8.18
C ARG A 87 11.79 -45.18 -9.39
N ASN A 88 12.99 -45.61 -9.73
CA ASN A 88 13.22 -46.80 -10.54
C ASN A 88 14.14 -47.72 -9.73
N ASP A 89 13.46 -48.65 -9.06
CA ASP A 89 13.79 -50.06 -8.86
C ASP A 89 14.49 -50.72 -10.06
#